data_AF-A0A967DAS0-F1
#
_entry.id   AF-A0A967DAS0-F1
#
_cell.length_a   1.000
_cell.length_b   1.000
_cell.length_c   1.000
_cell.angle_alpha   90.00
_cell.angle_beta   90.00
_cell.angle_gamma   90.00
#
_symmetry.space_group_name_H-M   'P 1'
#
loop_
_entity.id
_entity.type
_entity.pdbx_description
1 polymer ?
#
loop_
_entity_poly.entity_id
_entity_poly.type
_entity_poly.pdbx_seq_one_letter_code
_entity_poly.pdbx_strand_id
1 'polypeptide(L)' 'WQNEDQLRFVLREGRKRQIRRMCELVDLTVIGLKRIRIGQINLGSLPSGQWRILGKQERF' A
#
# COMPACT_ATOMS: atom_id res chain seq x y z
N TRP A 1 11.45 -7.00 -7.89
CA TRP A 1 10.22 -6.31 -8.35
C TRP A 1 10.07 -4.93 -7.71
N GLN A 2 11.15 -4.16 -7.66
CA GLN A 2 11.06 -2.73 -7.41
C GLN A 2 11.90 -2.13 -8.53
N ASN A 3 11.22 -1.45 -9.44
CA ASN A 3 11.89 -0.66 -10.47
C ASN A 3 12.24 0.70 -9.89
N GLU A 4 13.03 1.48 -10.62
CA GLU A 4 13.49 2.81 -10.20
C GLU A 4 12.32 3.77 -9.93
N ASP A 5 11.17 3.56 -10.59
CA ASP A 5 9.96 4.38 -10.44
C ASP A 5 9.04 3.98 -9.27
N GLN A 6 9.36 2.94 -8.50
CA GLN A 6 8.51 2.44 -7.41
C GLN A 6 9.06 2.78 -6.03
N LEU A 7 8.28 3.56 -5.29
CA LEU A 7 8.50 3.85 -3.88
C LEU A 7 7.68 2.93 -2.98
N ARG A 8 8.30 2.40 -1.92
CA ARG A 8 7.64 1.59 -0.90
C ARG A 8 7.52 2.37 0.41
N PHE A 9 6.29 2.55 0.88
CA PHE A 9 5.99 3.21 2.15
C PHE A 9 5.51 2.21 3.20
N VAL A 10 5.99 2.39 4.43
CA VAL A 10 5.46 1.71 5.62
C VAL A 10 5.06 2.80 6.60
N LEU A 11 3.75 2.97 6.81
CA LEU A 11 3.18 3.98 7.68
C LEU A 11 2.39 3.30 8.80
N ARG A 12 2.37 3.91 9.98
CA ARG A 12 1.49 3.51 11.10
C ARG A 12 0.22 4.35 11.16
N GLU A 13 0.22 5.51 10.52
CA GLU A 13 -0.91 6.42 10.44
C GLU A 13 -1.57 6.39 9.06
N GLY A 14 -2.80 6.92 8.98
CA GLY A 14 -3.62 6.95 7.77
C GLY A 14 -4.18 8.34 7.46
N ARG A 15 -3.35 9.40 7.52
CA ARG A 15 -3.83 10.78 7.29
C ARG A 15 -4.30 10.96 5.84
N LYS A 16 -5.31 11.83 5.64
CA LYS A 16 -5.93 12.07 4.32
C LYS A 16 -4.87 12.42 3.26
N ARG A 17 -4.77 11.56 2.24
CA ARG A 17 -3.83 11.69 1.10
C ARG A 17 -2.34 11.82 1.50
N GLN A 18 -1.94 11.29 2.66
CA GLN A 18 -0.59 11.48 3.21
C GLN A 18 0.54 11.17 2.22
N ILE A 19 0.55 9.98 1.60
CA ILE A 19 1.60 9.60 0.64
C ILE A 19 1.63 10.55 -0.55
N ARG A 20 0.47 10.96 -1.07
CA ARG A 20 0.40 11.89 -2.21
C ARG A 20 0.99 13.25 -1.84
N ARG A 21 0.66 13.77 -0.65
CA ARG A 21 1.23 15.03 -0.14
C ARG A 21 2.74 14.93 0.10
N MET A 22 3.23 13.81 0.63
CA MET A 22 4.66 13.59 0.82
C MET A 22 5.43 13.61 -0.51
N CYS A 23 4.90 12.96 -1.55
CA CYS A 23 5.50 12.99 -2.88
C CYS A 23 5.41 14.39 -3.53
N GLU A 24 4.27 15.09 -3.40
CA GLU A 24 4.10 16.46 -3.92
C GLU A 24 5.13 17.44 -3.31
N LEU A 25 5.53 17.26 -2.04
CA LEU A 25 6.54 18.11 -1.38
C LEU A 25 7.96 17.97 -1.95
N VAL A 26 8.23 16.89 -2.68
CA VAL A 26 9.53 16.61 -3.30
C VAL A 26 9.41 16.57 -4.82
N ASP A 27 8.42 17.27 -5.37
CA ASP A 27 8.15 17.38 -6.82
C ASP A 27 7.90 16.05 -7.53
N LEU A 28 7.40 15.04 -6.81
CA LEU A 28 7.03 13.74 -7.37
C LEU A 28 5.52 13.62 -7.59
N THR A 29 5.14 13.15 -8.78
CA THR A 29 3.73 12.89 -9.12
C THR A 29 3.37 11.42 -8.92
N VAL A 30 2.39 11.14 -8.05
CA VAL A 30 1.92 9.76 -7.79
C VAL A 30 0.93 9.30 -8.86
N ILE A 31 1.42 8.53 -9.84
CA ILE A 31 0.62 7.90 -10.91
C ILE A 31 -0.23 6.72 -10.42
N GLY A 32 0.26 6.00 -9.41
CA GLY A 32 -0.38 4.78 -8.89
C GLY A 32 -0.11 4.60 -7.42
N LEU A 33 -1.12 4.14 -6.67
CA LEU A 33 -0.97 3.83 -5.25
C LEU A 33 -1.63 2.49 -4.96
N LYS A 34 -0.80 1.48 -4.69
CA LYS A 34 -1.25 0.12 -4.38
C LYS A 34 -0.92 -0.22 -2.93
N ARG A 35 -1.95 -0.48 -2.12
CA ARG A 35 -1.76 -0.98 -0.75
C ARG A 35 -1.58 -2.50 -0.79
N ILE A 36 -0.38 -2.96 -0.45
CA ILE A 36 0.00 -4.38 -0.52
C ILE A 36 -0.10 -5.11 0.83
N ARG A 37 -0.18 -4.38 1.94
CA ARG A 37 -0.21 -4.94 3.30
C ARG A 37 -0.94 -4.02 4.28
N ILE A 38 -1.64 -4.60 5.25
CA ILE A 38 -2.17 -3.92 6.45
C ILE A 38 -1.81 -4.79 7.66
N GLY A 39 -1.05 -4.26 8.62
CA GLY A 39 -0.57 -5.06 9.75
C GLY A 39 0.19 -6.29 9.27
N GLN A 40 -0.25 -7.47 9.71
CA GLN A 40 0.28 -8.78 9.28
C GLN A 40 -0.40 -9.35 8.03
N ILE A 41 -1.46 -8.70 7.52
CA ILE A 41 -2.27 -9.18 6.40
C ILE A 41 -1.65 -8.69 5.09
N ASN A 42 -1.20 -9.62 4.25
CA ASN A 42 -0.65 -9.34 2.93
C ASN A 42 -1.70 -9.56 1.82
N LEU A 43 -1.65 -8.71 0.78
CA LEU A 43 -2.50 -8.85 -0.41
C LEU A 43 -2.18 -10.15 -1.18
N GLY A 44 -0.91 -10.54 -1.22
CA GLY A 44 -0.46 -11.77 -1.89
C GLY A 44 -0.85 -11.80 -3.37
N SER A 45 -1.43 -12.91 -3.80
CA SER A 45 -1.89 -13.18 -5.16
C SER A 45 -3.37 -12.89 -5.40
N LEU A 46 -4.05 -12.16 -4.49
CA LEU A 46 -5.47 -11.85 -4.64
C LEU A 46 -5.72 -10.97 -5.89
N PRO A 47 -6.58 -11.41 -6.83
CA PRO A 47 -6.88 -10.62 -8.01
C PRO A 47 -7.61 -9.31 -7.67
N SER A 48 -7.46 -8.31 -8.53
CA SER A 48 -8.17 -7.04 -8.39
C SER A 48 -9.68 -7.26 -8.39
N GLY A 49 -10.40 -6.60 -7.48
CA GLY A 49 -11.85 -6.71 -7.34
C GLY A 49 -12.34 -7.94 -6.58
N GLN A 50 -11.45 -8.87 -6.21
CA GLN A 50 -11.82 -10.03 -5.41
C GLN A 50 -11.53 -9.84 -3.92
N TRP A 51 -12.15 -10.71 -3.12
CA TRP A 51 -11.97 -10.79 -1.67
C TRP A 51 -11.77 -12.25 -1.25
N ARG A 52 -11.20 -12.45 -0.06
CA ARG A 52 -11.06 -13.77 0.56
C ARG A 52 -11.27 -13.68 2.06
N ILE A 53 -11.61 -14.81 2.66
CA ILE A 53 -11.66 -14.95 4.13
C ILE A 53 -10.22 -14.95 4.67
N LEU A 54 -10.02 -14.30 5.81
CA LEU A 54 -8.74 -14.27 6.51
C LEU A 54 -8.48 -15.61 7.22
N GLY A 55 -7.25 -16.09 7.17
CA GLY A 55 -6.84 -17.27 7.93
C GLY A 55 -6.84 -16.99 9.44
N LYS A 56 -6.91 -18.03 10.27
CA LYS A 56 -6.96 -17.90 11.75
C LYS A 56 -5.81 -17.08 12.36
N GLN A 57 -4.67 -17.04 11.67
CA GLN A 57 -3.45 -16.33 12.09
C GLN A 57 -3.36 -14.89 11.53
N GLU A 58 -4.22 -14.52 10.57
CA GLU A 58 -4.22 -13.19 9.96
C GLU A 58 -5.06 -12.23 10.78
N ARG A 59 -4.37 -11.33 11.49
CA ARG A 59 -4.98 -10.31 12.35
C ARG A 59 -4.40 -8.94 12.00
N PHE A 60 -5.20 -7.91 12.27
CA PHE A 60 -4.81 -6.50 12.09
C PHE A 60 -3.78 -6.07 13.12
#